data_AF-A0A1Z5L412-F1
#
_entry.id   AF-A0A1Z5L412-F1
#
_cell.length_a   1.000
_cell.length_b   1.000
_cell.length_c   1.000
_cell.angle_alpha   90.00
_cell.angle_beta   90.00
_cell.angle_gamma   90.00
#
_symmetry.space_group_name_H-M   'P 1'
#
loop_
_entity.id
_entity.type
_entity.pdbx_description
1 polymer ?
#
loop_
_entity_poly.entity_id
_entity_poly.type
_entity_poly.pdbx_seq_one_letter_code
_entity_poly.pdbx_strand_id
1 'polypeptide(L)'
;MWYLLALVFFVPAAVSQTAPCGVCDVARCPHPTNCPAGVVRDYCGCCMVCGEREGSRCFHEDVPDSVGLMPCGEGLKCSLRSDLAPGDRAEALCVCANPEPLCGSNGQTYDNICQLTVARYGRRNGLRVASRGPCSEAPVILSRPEQRPKPWWPQ
;
A
#
# COMPACT_ATOMS: atom_id res chain seq x y z
N MET A 1 -24.72 -24.15 -60.40
CA MET A 1 -23.38 -24.23 -59.77
C MET A 1 -23.30 -23.13 -58.72
N TRP A 2 -23.47 -23.50 -57.46
CA TRP A 2 -23.53 -22.62 -56.29
C TRP A 2 -22.18 -21.96 -56.03
N TYR A 3 -22.11 -20.63 -56.01
CA TYR A 3 -21.03 -19.89 -55.36
C TYR A 3 -21.49 -19.53 -53.94
N LEU A 4 -20.97 -20.26 -52.95
CA LEU A 4 -21.13 -19.90 -51.53
C LEU A 4 -20.12 -18.81 -51.18
N LEU A 5 -20.55 -17.55 -51.20
CA LEU A 5 -19.80 -16.43 -50.64
C LEU A 5 -19.87 -16.53 -49.11
N ALA A 6 -18.79 -16.99 -48.48
CA ALA A 6 -18.63 -16.93 -47.03
C ALA A 6 -18.44 -15.47 -46.62
N LEU A 7 -19.52 -14.83 -46.15
CA LEU A 7 -19.46 -13.53 -45.50
C LEU A 7 -18.74 -13.70 -44.16
N VAL A 8 -17.45 -13.40 -44.14
CA VAL A 8 -16.68 -13.26 -42.89
C VAL A 8 -17.17 -11.97 -42.23
N PHE A 9 -18.12 -12.09 -41.32
CA PHE A 9 -18.53 -10.99 -40.45
C PHE A 9 -17.34 -10.66 -39.54
N PHE A 10 -16.62 -9.59 -39.88
CA PHE A 10 -15.61 -9.00 -39.03
C PHE A 10 -16.33 -8.44 -37.80
N VAL A 11 -16.33 -9.19 -36.70
CA VAL A 11 -16.84 -8.71 -35.41
C VAL A 11 -15.86 -7.66 -34.91
N PRO A 12 -16.22 -6.37 -34.83
CA PRO A 12 -15.32 -5.39 -34.25
C PRO A 12 -15.15 -5.73 -32.77
N ALA A 13 -13.91 -5.93 -32.34
CA ALA A 13 -13.58 -6.05 -30.93
C ALA A 13 -14.07 -4.77 -30.22
N ALA A 14 -14.94 -4.92 -29.23
CA ALA A 14 -15.36 -3.81 -28.39
C ALA A 14 -14.12 -3.29 -27.64
N VAL A 15 -13.59 -2.15 -28.08
CA VAL A 15 -12.57 -1.41 -27.35
C VAL A 15 -13.23 -0.88 -26.07
N SER A 16 -12.88 -1.48 -24.93
CA SER A 16 -13.22 -0.95 -23.61
C SER A 16 -12.42 0.33 -23.40
N GLN A 17 -13.01 1.47 -23.80
CA GLN A 17 -12.45 2.78 -23.47
C GLN A 17 -12.72 3.02 -21.99
N THR A 18 -11.67 3.11 -21.18
CA THR A 18 -11.75 3.69 -19.84
C THR A 18 -12.46 5.04 -19.97
N ALA A 19 -13.67 5.15 -19.42
CA ALA A 19 -14.46 6.37 -19.55
C ALA A 19 -13.63 7.55 -18.99
N PRO A 20 -13.38 8.60 -19.78
CA PRO A 20 -12.59 9.73 -19.30
C PRO A 20 -13.33 10.41 -18.14
N CYS A 21 -12.56 10.91 -17.18
CA CYS A 21 -13.11 11.64 -16.04
C CYS A 21 -13.96 12.84 -16.50
N GLY A 22 -15.12 13.00 -15.89
CA GLY A 22 -16.01 14.14 -16.17
C GLY A 22 -15.58 15.44 -15.46
N VAL A 23 -16.43 16.46 -15.55
CA VAL A 23 -16.24 17.71 -14.80
C VAL A 23 -16.35 17.45 -13.30
N CYS A 24 -15.42 18.00 -12.52
CA CYS A 24 -15.41 17.86 -11.07
C CYS A 24 -16.48 18.75 -10.40
N ASP A 25 -17.53 18.13 -9.87
CA ASP A 25 -18.53 18.78 -9.02
C ASP A 25 -18.27 18.43 -7.55
N VAL A 26 -17.50 19.28 -6.87
CA VAL A 26 -17.08 19.07 -5.47
C VAL A 26 -18.24 18.99 -4.48
N ALA A 27 -19.40 19.58 -4.81
CA ALA A 27 -20.58 19.54 -3.95
C ALA A 27 -21.19 18.13 -3.83
N ARG A 28 -20.89 17.25 -4.79
CA ARG A 28 -21.33 15.84 -4.79
C ARG A 28 -20.34 14.89 -4.12
N CYS A 29 -19.18 15.38 -3.69
CA CYS A 29 -18.17 14.53 -3.08
C CYS A 29 -18.63 14.00 -1.72
N PRO A 30 -18.39 12.72 -1.41
CA PRO A 30 -18.62 12.19 -0.08
C PRO A 30 -17.64 12.81 0.92
N HIS A 31 -18.06 12.96 2.18
CA HIS A 31 -17.16 13.44 3.23
C HIS A 31 -16.42 12.26 3.88
N PRO A 32 -15.08 12.15 3.72
CA PRO A 32 -14.33 11.03 4.25
C PRO A 32 -14.31 11.05 5.78
N THR A 33 -14.67 9.93 6.41
CA THR A 33 -14.65 9.78 7.86
C THR A 33 -13.90 8.51 8.23
N ASN A 34 -13.03 8.58 9.23
CA ASN A 34 -12.25 7.44 9.73
C ASN A 34 -11.39 6.76 8.64
N CYS A 35 -10.50 7.53 8.01
CA CYS A 35 -9.58 7.00 7.00
C CYS A 35 -8.24 6.60 7.64
N PRO A 36 -8.03 5.32 7.97
CA PRO A 36 -6.82 4.85 8.64
C PRO A 36 -5.57 5.03 7.77
N ALA A 37 -5.66 4.87 6.45
CA ALA A 37 -4.54 5.08 5.55
C ALA A 37 -4.43 6.54 5.07
N GLY A 38 -5.09 7.49 5.75
CA GLY A 38 -5.16 8.88 5.33
C GLY A 38 -6.20 9.17 4.26
N VAL A 39 -6.29 10.44 3.90
CA VAL A 39 -7.22 10.96 2.89
C VAL A 39 -6.41 11.35 1.66
N VAL A 40 -6.82 10.84 0.50
CA VAL A 40 -6.16 11.07 -0.79
C VAL A 40 -7.18 11.56 -1.81
N ARG A 41 -6.70 12.00 -2.97
CA ARG A 41 -7.59 12.31 -4.10
C ARG A 41 -8.05 11.02 -4.77
N ASP A 42 -9.29 11.02 -5.27
CA ASP A 42 -9.77 9.97 -6.17
C ASP A 42 -8.94 9.90 -7.47
N TYR A 43 -9.19 8.87 -8.28
CA TYR A 43 -8.50 8.67 -9.55
C TYR A 43 -8.64 9.87 -10.51
N CYS A 44 -9.78 10.56 -10.46
CA CYS A 44 -10.05 11.73 -11.28
C CYS A 44 -9.49 13.04 -10.70
N GLY A 45 -8.84 13.00 -9.54
CA GLY A 45 -8.31 14.18 -8.84
C GLY A 45 -9.37 15.08 -8.19
N CYS A 46 -10.64 14.70 -8.19
CA CYS A 46 -11.77 15.55 -7.80
C CYS A 46 -12.04 15.48 -6.29
N CYS A 47 -12.54 14.34 -5.82
CA CYS A 47 -12.97 14.18 -4.44
C CYS A 47 -11.84 13.76 -3.52
N MET A 48 -11.93 14.18 -2.26
CA MET A 48 -11.10 13.67 -1.17
C MET A 48 -11.75 12.40 -0.62
N VAL A 49 -11.06 11.27 -0.73
CA VAL A 49 -11.58 9.95 -0.35
C VAL A 49 -10.64 9.26 0.62
N CYS A 50 -11.14 8.26 1.35
CA CYS A 50 -10.23 7.40 2.11
C CYS A 50 -9.36 6.60 1.15
N GLY A 51 -8.05 6.57 1.42
CA GLY A 51 -7.15 5.68 0.71
C GLY A 51 -7.15 4.27 1.30
N GLU A 52 -6.77 3.31 0.47
CA GLU A 52 -6.59 1.92 0.83
C GLU A 52 -5.28 1.67 1.59
N ARG A 53 -5.28 0.64 2.45
CA ARG A 53 -4.12 0.28 3.28
C ARG A 53 -3.07 -0.47 2.47
N GLU A 54 -1.87 -0.57 3.03
CA GLU A 54 -0.84 -1.46 2.50
C GLU A 54 -1.37 -2.90 2.37
N GLY A 55 -1.12 -3.53 1.21
CA GLY A 55 -1.60 -4.85 0.85
C GLY A 55 -3.02 -4.91 0.26
N SER A 56 -3.79 -3.81 0.27
CA SER A 56 -5.09 -3.76 -0.43
C SER A 56 -4.91 -3.75 -1.95
N ARG A 57 -5.91 -4.25 -2.68
CA ARG A 57 -5.97 -4.14 -4.15
C ARG A 57 -6.24 -2.69 -4.56
N CYS A 58 -5.62 -2.26 -5.66
CA CYS A 58 -5.76 -0.91 -6.18
C CYS A 58 -5.95 -0.88 -7.69
N PHE A 59 -6.47 0.23 -8.20
CA PHE A 59 -6.59 0.46 -9.63
C PHE A 59 -5.20 0.62 -10.26
N HIS A 60 -4.94 -0.15 -11.32
CA HIS A 60 -3.72 -0.08 -12.11
C HIS A 60 -4.07 -0.32 -13.58
N GLU A 61 -3.51 0.47 -14.49
CA GLU A 61 -3.88 0.46 -15.92
C GLU A 61 -3.67 -0.92 -16.57
N ASP A 62 -2.59 -1.60 -16.20
CA ASP A 62 -2.27 -2.95 -16.69
C ASP A 62 -3.09 -4.09 -16.04
N VAL A 63 -4.01 -3.79 -15.12
CA VAL A 63 -4.83 -4.79 -14.41
C VAL A 63 -6.28 -4.71 -14.88
N PRO A 64 -6.74 -5.71 -15.66
CA PRO A 64 -8.15 -5.84 -16.05
C PRO A 64 -9.06 -5.88 -14.82
N ASP A 65 -10.28 -5.35 -14.95
CA ASP A 65 -11.31 -5.33 -13.90
C ASP A 65 -10.91 -4.59 -12.60
N SER A 66 -9.80 -3.84 -12.59
CA SER A 66 -9.42 -2.99 -11.46
C SER A 66 -10.20 -1.67 -11.40
N VAL A 67 -10.98 -1.36 -12.45
CA VAL A 67 -11.77 -0.14 -12.58
C VAL A 67 -12.76 -0.01 -11.41
N GLY A 68 -12.72 1.12 -10.73
CA GLY A 68 -13.57 1.39 -9.57
C GLY A 68 -12.97 0.98 -8.22
N LEU A 69 -11.76 0.38 -8.21
CA LEU A 69 -10.99 0.24 -6.97
C LEU A 69 -10.55 1.61 -6.44
N MET A 70 -10.47 1.70 -5.12
CA MET A 70 -10.08 2.93 -4.43
C MET A 70 -8.58 3.21 -4.57
N PRO A 71 -8.16 4.49 -4.51
CA PRO A 71 -6.76 4.86 -4.51
C PRO A 71 -6.04 4.36 -3.25
N CYS A 72 -4.74 4.13 -3.35
CA CYS A 72 -3.91 3.85 -2.19
C CYS A 72 -3.79 5.05 -1.25
N GLY A 73 -3.60 4.79 0.04
CA GLY A 73 -3.42 5.82 1.06
C GLY A 73 -2.14 6.63 0.98
N GLU A 74 -1.98 7.53 1.95
CA GLU A 74 -0.86 8.46 2.05
C GLU A 74 0.49 7.70 2.11
N GLY A 75 1.40 8.01 1.18
CA GLY A 75 2.72 7.37 1.10
C GLY A 75 2.73 5.96 0.51
N LEU A 76 1.60 5.46 0.01
CA LEU A 76 1.49 4.20 -0.71
C LEU A 76 1.50 4.42 -2.23
N LYS A 77 2.07 3.47 -2.96
CA LYS A 77 2.00 3.39 -4.43
C LYS A 77 1.28 2.12 -4.85
N CYS A 78 0.51 2.18 -5.93
CA CYS A 78 -0.09 0.98 -6.52
C CYS A 78 0.97 0.28 -7.37
N SER A 79 1.30 -0.98 -7.07
CA SER A 79 2.33 -1.76 -7.74
C SER A 79 1.78 -3.09 -8.22
N LEU A 80 2.09 -3.47 -9.46
CA LEU A 80 1.82 -4.80 -9.98
C LEU A 80 2.50 -5.87 -9.11
N ARG A 81 1.79 -6.97 -8.87
CA ARG A 81 2.33 -8.16 -8.22
C ARG A 81 3.19 -8.93 -9.22
N SER A 82 4.38 -9.32 -8.77
CA SER A 82 5.33 -10.13 -9.54
C SER A 82 5.43 -11.57 -9.05
N ASP A 83 4.70 -11.93 -8.00
CA ASP A 83 4.73 -13.23 -7.32
C ASP A 83 3.61 -14.19 -7.77
N LEU A 84 2.87 -13.83 -8.82
CA LEU A 84 1.76 -14.61 -9.38
C LEU A 84 2.28 -15.71 -10.31
N ALA A 85 1.60 -16.86 -10.35
CA ALA A 85 2.00 -17.96 -11.22
C ALA A 85 1.66 -17.65 -12.69
N PRO A 86 2.39 -18.25 -13.65
CA PRO A 86 2.05 -18.11 -15.06
C PRO A 86 0.61 -18.56 -15.34
N GLY A 87 -0.20 -17.67 -15.90
CA GLY A 87 -1.62 -17.93 -16.20
C GLY A 87 -2.61 -17.37 -15.17
N ASP A 88 -2.12 -16.93 -14.00
CA ASP A 88 -2.95 -16.20 -13.05
C ASP A 88 -3.33 -14.81 -13.59
N ARG A 89 -4.45 -14.26 -13.10
CA ARG A 89 -4.87 -12.90 -13.45
C ARG A 89 -3.92 -11.89 -12.82
N ALA A 90 -3.55 -10.86 -13.59
CA ALA A 90 -2.76 -9.75 -13.07
C ALA A 90 -3.47 -9.08 -11.89
N GLU A 91 -2.68 -8.65 -10.91
CA GLU A 91 -3.16 -7.94 -9.73
C GLU A 91 -2.17 -6.82 -9.37
N ALA A 92 -2.69 -5.74 -8.78
CA ALA A 92 -1.88 -4.67 -8.22
C ALA A 92 -2.29 -4.41 -6.77
N LEU A 93 -1.30 -4.15 -5.91
CA LEU A 93 -1.48 -3.88 -4.50
C LEU A 93 -0.86 -2.54 -4.10
N CYS A 94 -1.43 -1.93 -3.06
CA CYS A 94 -0.84 -0.79 -2.39
C CYS A 94 0.41 -1.22 -1.61
N VAL A 95 1.57 -0.67 -1.97
CA VAL A 95 2.85 -0.94 -1.30
C VAL A 95 3.43 0.34 -0.74
N CYS A 96 4.09 0.28 0.41
CA CYS A 96 4.68 1.47 1.00
C CYS A 96 5.82 2.00 0.13
N ALA A 97 5.82 3.31 -0.13
CA ALA A 97 6.88 3.95 -0.91
C ALA A 97 8.23 3.93 -0.16
N ASN A 98 8.18 4.03 1.17
CA ASN A 98 9.36 4.02 2.05
C ASN A 98 9.21 2.85 3.06
N PRO A 99 9.68 1.65 2.70
CA PRO A 99 9.50 0.44 3.49
C PRO A 99 10.51 0.29 4.65
N GLU A 100 11.27 1.34 4.99
CA GLU A 100 12.29 1.27 6.04
C GLU A 100 11.69 1.33 7.46
N PRO A 101 12.20 0.51 8.39
CA PRO A 101 11.72 0.50 9.76
C PRO A 101 12.00 1.81 10.48
N LEU A 102 11.13 2.16 11.42
CA LEU A 102 11.22 3.39 12.20
C LEU A 102 10.70 3.21 13.62
N CYS A 103 11.13 4.11 14.51
CA CYS A 103 10.65 4.16 15.88
C CYS A 103 9.57 5.23 16.00
N GLY A 104 8.40 4.87 16.52
CA GLY A 104 7.34 5.80 16.86
C GLY A 104 7.61 6.53 18.17
N SER A 105 6.98 7.70 18.35
CA SER A 105 7.02 8.47 19.60
C SER A 105 6.40 7.77 20.81
N ASN A 106 5.72 6.63 20.57
CA ASN A 106 5.20 5.72 21.58
C ASN A 106 6.19 4.60 21.97
N GLY A 107 7.42 4.62 21.45
CA GLY A 107 8.42 3.58 21.70
C GLY A 107 8.15 2.26 20.98
N GLN A 108 7.21 2.23 20.01
CA GLN A 108 6.95 1.06 19.18
C GLN A 108 7.70 1.15 17.86
N THR A 109 8.35 0.06 17.46
CA THR A 109 8.91 -0.09 16.12
C THR A 109 7.78 -0.36 15.13
N TYR A 110 7.81 0.33 14.00
CA TYR A 110 6.94 0.09 12.85
C TYR A 110 7.79 -0.38 11.69
N ASP A 111 7.29 -1.33 10.90
CA ASP A 111 8.05 -1.87 9.76
C ASP A 111 8.31 -0.80 8.71
N ASN A 112 7.41 0.18 8.59
CA ASN A 112 7.51 1.28 7.67
C ASN A 112 6.62 2.49 8.08
N ILE A 113 6.73 3.58 7.33
CA ILE A 113 5.96 4.81 7.58
C ILE A 113 4.45 4.67 7.31
N CYS A 114 4.06 3.78 6.41
CA CYS A 114 2.65 3.55 6.07
C CYS A 114 1.93 2.86 7.25
N GLN A 115 2.57 1.91 7.92
CA GLN A 115 2.04 1.28 9.13
C GLN A 115 1.93 2.27 10.31
N LEU A 116 2.95 3.11 10.54
CA LEU A 116 2.86 4.17 11.56
C LEU A 116 1.70 5.12 11.26
N THR A 117 1.51 5.47 9.99
CA THR A 117 0.43 6.35 9.56
C THR A 117 -0.95 5.76 9.90
N VAL A 118 -1.13 4.46 9.66
CA VAL A 118 -2.34 3.73 10.08
C VAL A 118 -2.55 3.77 11.59
N ALA A 119 -1.52 3.52 12.39
CA ALA A 119 -1.62 3.59 13.84
C ALA A 119 -1.94 5.02 14.33
N ARG A 120 -1.36 6.03 13.70
CA ARG A 120 -1.59 7.46 13.99
C ARG A 120 -3.04 7.84 13.79
N TYR A 121 -3.61 7.54 12.62
CA TYR A 121 -5.00 7.87 12.31
C TYR A 121 -5.99 7.03 13.12
N GLY A 122 -5.68 5.77 13.40
CA GLY A 122 -6.54 4.89 14.19
C GLY A 122 -6.67 5.31 15.66
N ARG A 123 -5.60 5.83 16.28
CA ARG A 123 -5.60 6.25 17.69
C ARG A 123 -5.87 7.74 17.90
N ARG A 124 -5.70 8.57 16.86
CA ARG A 124 -5.83 10.05 16.91
C ARG A 124 -5.03 10.68 18.06
N ASN A 125 -3.89 10.09 18.40
CA ASN A 125 -3.10 10.44 19.58
C ASN A 125 -1.82 11.24 19.24
N GLY A 126 -1.70 11.76 18.02
CA GLY A 126 -0.53 12.54 17.60
C GLY A 126 0.77 11.73 17.46
N LEU A 127 0.68 10.42 17.24
CA LEU A 127 1.84 9.55 16.97
C LEU A 127 2.71 10.12 15.85
N ARG A 128 4.01 10.24 16.11
CA ARG A 128 5.02 10.77 15.19
C ARG A 128 6.21 9.83 15.08
N VAL A 129 7.02 10.01 14.05
CA VAL A 129 8.34 9.36 13.95
C VAL A 129 9.26 9.99 15.00
N ALA A 130 9.86 9.16 15.85
CA ALA A 130 10.88 9.56 16.83
C ALA A 130 12.28 9.42 16.24
N SER A 131 12.58 8.32 15.56
CA SER A 131 13.86 8.09 14.89
C SER A 131 13.71 7.20 13.67
N ARG A 132 14.69 7.28 12.75
CA ARG A 132 14.87 6.28 11.69
C ARG A 132 15.43 4.99 12.29
N GLY A 133 15.06 3.85 11.72
CA GLY A 133 15.41 2.53 12.26
C GLY A 133 14.51 2.12 13.43
N PRO A 134 14.58 0.84 13.83
CA PRO A 134 13.78 0.32 14.94
C PRO A 134 14.06 1.06 16.25
N CYS A 135 13.11 1.04 17.17
CA CYS A 135 13.34 1.54 18.52
C CYS A 135 14.50 0.77 19.18
N SER A 136 15.30 1.47 19.98
CA SER A 136 16.36 0.83 20.75
C SER A 136 15.74 -0.07 21.82
N GLU A 137 15.84 -1.38 21.62
CA GLU A 137 15.51 -2.35 22.66
C GLU A 137 16.74 -2.57 23.55
N ALA A 138 16.54 -2.61 24.86
CA ALA A 138 17.60 -3.03 25.77
C ALA A 138 17.95 -4.50 25.47
N PRO A 139 19.24 -4.86 25.36
CA PRO A 139 19.61 -6.24 25.09
C PRO A 139 19.07 -7.15 26.18
N VAL A 140 18.28 -8.16 25.79
CA VAL A 140 17.86 -9.20 26.73
C VAL A 140 19.09 -10.05 27.04
N ILE A 141 19.49 -10.07 28.30
CA ILE A 141 20.54 -10.97 28.79
C ILE A 141 19.97 -12.40 28.76
N LEU A 142 20.21 -13.12 27.67
CA LEU A 142 19.72 -14.50 27.47
C LEU A 142 20.48 -15.53 28.32
N SER A 143 21.68 -15.17 28.78
CA SER A 143 22.52 -16.03 29.61
C SER A 143 23.32 -15.22 30.63
N ARG A 144 23.65 -15.87 31.74
CA ARG A 144 24.56 -15.29 32.73
C ARG A 144 25.92 -15.02 32.06
N PRO A 145 26.58 -13.89 32.36
CA PRO A 145 27.96 -13.67 31.93
C PRO A 145 28.85 -14.84 32.35
N GLU A 146 29.62 -15.38 31.41
CA GLU A 146 30.61 -16.42 31.68
C GLU A 146 31.66 -15.87 32.66
N GLN A 147 31.86 -16.53 33.80
CA GLN A 147 32.88 -16.12 34.74
C GLN A 147 34.24 -16.53 34.21
N ARG A 148 34.94 -15.61 33.55
CA ARG A 148 36.35 -15.83 33.18
C ARG A 148 37.19 -15.85 34.46
N PRO A 149 37.86 -16.95 34.83
CA PRO A 149 38.72 -16.98 36.00
C PRO A 149 39.78 -15.88 35.84
N LYS A 150 39.97 -15.05 36.87
CA LYS A 150 41.00 -14.03 36.84
C LYS A 150 42.37 -14.74 36.72
N PRO A 151 43.25 -14.31 35.80
CA PRO A 151 44.62 -14.79 35.79
C PRO A 151 45.22 -14.55 37.17
N TRP A 152 45.75 -15.59 37.77
CA TRP A 152 46.52 -15.49 39.01
C TRP A 152 47.71 -14.58 38.72
N TRP A 153 47.67 -13.34 39.21
CA TRP A 153 48.84 -12.49 39.23
C TRP A 153 49.71 -12.96 40.41
N PRO A 154 50.97 -13.38 40.20
CA PRO A 154 51.85 -13.62 41.33
C PRO A 154 52.11 -12.29 42.04
N GLN A 155 51.84 -12.28 43.36
CA GLN A 155 52.28 -11.22 44.27
C GLN A 155 53.79 -11.32 44.49
#